data_AF-A0A0K2TTU6-F1
#
_entry.id   AF-A0A0K2TTU6-F1
#
_cell.length_a   1.000
_cell.length_b   1.000
_cell.length_c   1.000
_cell.angle_alpha   90.00
_cell.angle_beta   90.00
_cell.angle_gamma   90.00
#
_symmetry.space_group_name_H-M   'P 1'
#
loop_
_entity.id
_entity.type
_entity.pdbx_description
1 polymer ?
#
loop_
_entity_poly.entity_id
_entity_poly.type
_entity_poly.pdbx_seq_one_letter_code
_entity_poly.pdbx_strand_id
1 'polypeptide(L)'
;MGLHFNKWGYDESENCSGSFPASLLYSGGYLSGFVWQHFGKFKGDRYEHPPSIFLSFMYRQPPSCLYEAQQTIGLSYMHVYFLSPYTLCILSNV
;
A
#
# COMPACT_ATOMS: atom_id res chain seq x y z
N MET A 1 1.07 12.74 -5.63
CA MET A 1 1.19 11.45 -4.91
C MET A 1 1.43 11.77 -3.45
N GLY A 2 0.63 11.19 -2.56
CA GLY A 2 0.76 11.39 -1.12
C GLY A 2 1.86 10.52 -0.51
N LEU A 3 2.14 10.73 0.77
CA LEU A 3 3.04 9.91 1.57
C LEU A 3 2.32 8.66 2.06
N HIS A 4 2.83 7.49 1.69
CA HIS A 4 2.37 6.19 2.18
C HIS A 4 3.09 5.84 3.48
N PHE A 5 2.31 5.64 4.54
CA PHE A 5 2.82 5.24 5.85
C PHE A 5 2.44 3.79 6.15
N ASN A 6 3.45 2.93 6.14
CA ASN A 6 3.32 1.48 6.24
C ASN A 6 4.16 0.93 7.42
N LYS A 7 4.50 1.79 8.41
CA LYS A 7 5.38 1.44 9.52
C LYS A 7 4.59 0.85 10.68
N TRP A 8 4.00 -0.32 10.44
CA TRP A 8 3.27 -1.06 11.47
C TRP A 8 4.16 -1.92 12.37
N GLY A 9 5.49 -1.84 12.18
CA GLY A 9 6.47 -2.63 12.92
C GLY A 9 6.80 -3.98 12.29
N TYR A 10 6.51 -4.17 11.00
CA TYR A 10 6.79 -5.41 10.30
C TYR A 10 8.27 -5.81 10.39
N ASP A 11 8.49 -7.10 10.62
CA ASP A 11 9.77 -7.78 10.61
C ASP A 11 9.76 -8.85 9.48
N GLU A 12 10.93 -9.22 8.97
CA GLU A 12 11.08 -10.26 7.92
C GLU A 12 10.46 -11.61 8.32
N SER A 13 10.40 -11.89 9.62
CA SER A 13 9.88 -13.12 10.24
C SER A 13 8.37 -13.12 10.50
N GLU A 14 7.67 -12.00 10.28
CA GLU A 14 6.24 -11.93 10.53
C GLU A 14 5.42 -12.82 9.59
N ASN A 15 4.35 -13.42 10.16
CA ASN A 15 3.35 -14.11 9.38
C ASN A 15 2.40 -13.09 8.74
N CYS A 16 2.29 -13.11 7.41
CA CYS A 16 1.38 -12.28 6.62
C CYS A 16 -0.10 -12.38 7.05
N SER A 17 -0.48 -13.44 7.76
CA SER A 17 -1.84 -13.60 8.30
C SER A 17 -2.12 -12.69 9.51
N GLY A 18 -1.08 -12.25 10.23
CA GLY A 18 -1.18 -11.32 11.35
C GLY A 18 -0.86 -9.87 10.99
N SER A 19 -0.25 -9.64 9.82
CA SER A 19 0.11 -8.31 9.35
C SER A 19 -1.13 -7.49 9.01
N PHE A 20 -1.18 -6.24 9.49
CA PHE A 20 -2.26 -5.32 9.15
C PHE A 20 -2.25 -5.03 7.64
N PRO A 21 -3.34 -5.24 6.89
CA PRO A 21 -3.30 -5.25 5.42
C PRO A 21 -3.51 -3.86 4.80
N ALA A 22 -3.32 -2.78 5.56
CA ALA A 22 -3.56 -1.42 5.08
C ALA A 22 -2.39 -0.48 5.36
N SER A 23 -2.29 0.54 4.52
CA SER A 23 -1.24 1.54 4.52
C SER A 23 -1.90 2.92 4.56
N LEU A 24 -1.50 3.81 5.46
CA LEU A 24 -2.15 5.12 5.54
C LEU A 24 -1.61 6.05 4.44
N LEU A 25 -2.48 6.88 3.89
CA LEU A 25 -2.11 7.84 2.86
C LEU A 25 -2.28 9.27 3.36
N TYR A 26 -1.20 10.04 3.33
CA TYR A 26 -1.18 11.44 3.73
C TYR A 26 -0.94 12.36 2.54
N SER A 27 -1.64 13.49 2.47
CA SER A 27 -1.44 14.55 1.47
C SER A 27 -1.52 15.91 2.16
N GLY A 28 -0.55 16.79 1.92
CA GLY A 28 -0.49 18.10 2.58
C GLY A 28 -0.46 18.04 4.11
N GLY A 29 0.06 16.94 4.69
CA GLY A 29 0.04 16.69 6.14
C GLY A 29 -1.26 16.10 6.69
N TYR A 30 -2.31 15.92 5.88
CA TYR A 30 -3.61 15.38 6.31
C TYR A 30 -3.78 13.92 5.91
N LEU A 31 -4.38 13.13 6.82
CA LEU A 31 -4.82 11.78 6.49
C LEU A 31 -5.92 11.85 5.42
N SER A 32 -5.61 11.34 4.24
CA SER A 32 -6.38 11.56 3.02
C SER A 32 -6.99 10.27 2.46
N GLY A 33 -6.56 9.12 2.98
CA GLY A 33 -7.07 7.81 2.59
C GLY A 33 -6.23 6.68 3.17
N PHE A 34 -6.43 5.49 2.62
CA PHE A 34 -5.57 4.32 2.86
C PHE A 34 -5.43 3.50 1.59
N VAL A 35 -4.35 2.71 1.50
CA VAL A 35 -4.19 1.66 0.49
C VAL A 35 -4.46 0.32 1.16
N TRP A 36 -5.34 -0.46 0.58
CA TRP A 36 -5.63 -1.82 1.03
C TRP A 36 -4.84 -2.82 0.19
N GLN A 37 -4.11 -3.71 0.86
CA GLN A 37 -3.37 -4.80 0.22
C GLN A 37 -4.22 -6.06 0.19
N HIS A 38 -4.29 -6.68 -0.98
CA HIS A 38 -4.97 -7.95 -1.22
C HIS A 38 -3.97 -9.00 -1.68
N PHE A 39 -4.06 -10.20 -1.12
CA PHE A 39 -3.35 -11.38 -1.59
C PHE A 39 -4.10 -11.96 -2.80
N GLY A 40 -3.52 -11.82 -3.98
CA GLY A 40 -4.10 -12.21 -5.27
C GLY A 40 -3.87 -11.16 -6.38
N LYS A 41 -4.07 -11.57 -7.65
CA LYS A 41 -4.11 -10.67 -8.82
C LYS A 41 -5.56 -10.37 -9.19
N PHE A 42 -6.07 -9.23 -8.72
CA PHE A 42 -7.43 -8.81 -8.93
C PHE A 42 -7.53 -8.02 -10.24
N LYS A 43 -8.59 -8.24 -11.03
CA LYS A 43 -8.76 -7.57 -12.32
C LYS A 43 -9.46 -6.21 -12.16
N GLY A 44 -9.14 -5.29 -13.06
CA GLY A 44 -9.81 -4.00 -13.22
C GLY A 44 -9.00 -2.81 -12.74
N ASP A 45 -9.44 -1.61 -13.13
CA ASP A 45 -8.67 -0.37 -13.02
C ASP A 45 -8.56 0.19 -11.60
N ARG A 46 -9.19 -0.48 -10.62
CA ARG A 46 -9.12 -0.12 -9.20
C ARG A 46 -7.93 -0.76 -8.47
N TYR A 47 -7.29 -1.74 -9.10
CA TYR A 47 -6.22 -2.53 -8.50
C TYR A 47 -4.88 -2.23 -9.16
N GLU A 48 -3.95 -1.72 -8.37
CA GLU A 48 -2.57 -1.52 -8.76
C GLU A 48 -1.76 -2.80 -8.51
N HIS A 49 -0.87 -3.11 -9.45
CA HIS A 49 -0.02 -4.30 -9.45
C HIS A 49 1.45 -3.86 -9.49
N PRO A 50 2.00 -3.34 -8.39
CA PRO A 50 3.34 -2.81 -8.38
C PRO A 50 4.37 -3.93 -8.61
N PRO A 51 5.47 -3.64 -9.34
CA PRO A 51 6.56 -4.59 -9.50
C PRO A 51 7.27 -4.81 -8.16
N SER A 52 7.99 -5.93 -8.00
CA SER A 52 8.53 -6.38 -6.70
C SER A 52 9.50 -5.41 -6.06
N ILE A 53 10.18 -4.61 -6.87
CA ILE A 53 11.05 -3.54 -6.41
C ILE A 53 10.29 -2.46 -5.60
N PHE A 54 8.98 -2.32 -5.75
CA PHE A 54 8.19 -1.39 -4.93
C PHE A 54 7.96 -1.87 -3.50
N LEU A 55 8.07 -3.18 -3.21
CA LEU A 55 7.97 -3.67 -1.84
C LEU A 55 9.09 -3.09 -0.96
N SER A 56 10.32 -2.98 -1.47
CA SER A 56 11.44 -2.39 -0.72
C SER A 56 11.34 -0.86 -0.59
N PHE A 57 10.54 -0.19 -1.42
CA PHE A 57 10.21 1.24 -1.25
C PHE A 57 9.09 1.46 -0.24
N MET A 58 8.12 0.53 -0.17
CA MET A 58 6.96 0.63 0.71
C MET A 58 7.25 0.16 2.14
N TYR A 59 8.15 -0.80 2.30
CA TYR A 59 8.48 -1.40 3.58
C TYR A 59 9.98 -1.29 3.84
N ARG A 60 10.35 -0.89 5.06
CA ARG A 60 11.77 -0.85 5.46
C ARG A 60 12.37 -2.26 5.53
N GLN A 61 11.58 -3.21 6.05
CA GLN A 61 11.87 -4.65 6.13
C GLN A 61 10.56 -5.39 5.82
N PRO A 62 10.27 -5.65 4.54
CA PRO A 62 9.07 -6.38 4.17
C PRO A 62 9.13 -7.83 4.68
N PRO A 63 8.04 -8.37 5.23
CA PRO A 63 7.93 -9.79 5.55
C PRO A 63 8.22 -10.65 4.32
N SER A 64 8.99 -11.72 4.50
CA SER A 64 9.35 -12.66 3.43
C SER A 64 8.13 -13.22 2.68
N CYS A 65 7.04 -13.44 3.41
CA CYS A 65 5.77 -13.90 2.86
C CYS A 65 5.11 -12.92 1.87
N LEU A 66 5.43 -11.61 1.90
CA LEU A 66 4.94 -10.66 0.90
C LEU A 66 5.64 -10.88 -0.45
N TYR A 67 6.95 -11.14 -0.43
CA TYR A 67 7.69 -11.46 -1.65
C TYR A 67 7.21 -12.78 -2.26
N GLU A 68 7.00 -13.79 -1.41
CA GLU A 68 6.47 -15.09 -1.84
C GLU A 68 5.06 -14.94 -2.43
N ALA A 69 4.17 -14.22 -1.74
CA ALA A 69 2.82 -13.95 -2.22
C ALA A 69 2.84 -13.25 -3.57
N GLN A 70 3.71 -12.26 -3.76
CA GLN A 70 3.80 -11.54 -5.02
C GLN A 70 4.21 -12.44 -6.19
N GLN A 71 5.13 -13.37 -5.97
CA GLN A 71 5.62 -14.29 -7.01
C GLN A 71 4.63 -15.42 -7.32
N THR A 72 3.85 -15.85 -6.33
CA THR A 72 2.94 -17.00 -6.44
C THR A 72 1.52 -16.58 -6.84
N ILE A 73 0.75 -16.05 -5.88
CA ILE A 73 -0.66 -15.67 -6.03
C ILE A 73 -0.85 -14.23 -6.52
N GLY A 74 0.19 -13.40 -6.39
CA GLY A 74 0.23 -11.96 -6.66
C GLY A 74 -0.22 -11.11 -5.48
N LEU A 75 0.07 -9.81 -5.59
CA LEU A 75 -0.43 -8.77 -4.70
C LEU A 75 -1.15 -7.71 -5.51
N SER A 76 -2.29 -7.26 -5.00
CA SER A 76 -3.06 -6.16 -5.56
C SER A 76 -3.27 -5.08 -4.50
N TYR A 77 -3.15 -3.82 -4.89
CA TYR A 77 -3.29 -2.69 -3.99
C TYR A 77 -4.44 -1.80 -4.46
N MET A 78 -5.33 -1.41 -3.55
CA MET A 78 -6.47 -0.55 -3.84
C MET A 78 -6.40 0.71 -3.00
N HIS A 79 -6.37 1.87 -3.65
CA HIS A 79 -6.43 3.16 -2.96
C HIS A 79 -7.87 3.53 -2.66
N VAL A 80 -8.14 3.80 -1.39
CA VAL A 80 -9.42 4.31 -0.90
C VAL A 80 -9.19 5.72 -0.38
N TYR A 81 -9.78 6.69 -1.06
CA TYR A 81 -9.64 8.11 -0.73
C TYR A 81 -10.85 8.60 0.04
N PHE A 82 -10.61 9.44 1.06
CA PHE A 82 -11.68 10.12 1.80
C PHE A 82 -12.11 11.42 1.14
N LEU A 83 -11.27 11.96 0.25
CA LEU A 83 -11.44 13.24 -0.41
C LEU A 83 -11.52 13.05 -1.92
N SER A 84 -12.13 14.02 -2.60
CA SER A 84 -12.18 14.03 -4.06
C SER A 84 -10.78 14.19 -4.68
N PRO A 85 -10.54 13.70 -5.90
CA PRO A 85 -9.27 13.88 -6.59
C PRO A 85 -8.82 15.35 -6.70
N TYR A 86 -9.77 16.27 -6.93
CA TYR A 86 -9.48 17.70 -7.02
C TYR A 86 -8.95 18.26 -5.69
N THR A 87 -9.58 17.90 -4.58
CA THR A 87 -9.13 18.30 -3.24
C THR A 87 -7.74 17.75 -2.93
N LEU A 88 -7.48 16.48 -3.28
CA LEU A 88 -6.17 15.85 -3.10
C LEU A 88 -5.08 16.55 -3.91
N CYS A 89 -5.38 16.95 -5.15
CA CYS A 89 -4.45 17.70 -6.00
C CYS A 89 -4.07 19.04 -5.36
N ILE A 90 -5.02 19.78 -4.80
CA ILE A 90 -4.73 21.05 -4.11
C ILE A 90 -3.81 20.81 -2.91
N LEU A 91 -4.15 19.83 -2.06
CA LEU A 91 -3.36 19.51 -0.87
C LEU A 91 -1.95 18.98 -1.18
N SER A 92 -1.74 18.43 -2.38
CA SER A 92 -0.41 17.94 -2.80
C SER A 92 0.53 19.05 -3.29
N ASN A 93 0.02 20.27 -3.53
CA ASN A 93 0.78 21.41 -4.06
C ASN A 93 1.09 22.47 -2.99
N VAL A 94 0.83 22.15 -1.73
CA VAL A 94 1.16 22.95 -0.53
C VAL A 94 2.25 22.21 0.24
#